data_AF-A0A2N2BWW5-F1
#
_entry.id   AF-A0A2N2BWW5-F1
#
_cell.length_a   1.000
_cell.length_b   1.000
_cell.length_c   1.000
_cell.angle_alpha   90.00
_cell.angle_beta   90.00
_cell.angle_gamma   90.00
#
_symmetry.space_group_name_H-M   'P 1'
#
loop_
_entity.id
_entity.type
_entity.pdbx_description
1 polymer ?
#
loop_
_entity_poly.entity_id
_entity_poly.type
_entity_poly.pdbx_seq_one_letter_code
_entity_poly.pdbx_strand_id
1 'polypeptide(L)'
;MRKSIKISHFGGDRLANELVIYENMPSTGTNAYGIEAAVEDGVIVGVGSNNRVIPTNGFVVSGHGSAAMFIAENMFEGARVALDRAAMLLTVTADDDAKRAFYKIKINEIIKRSDESGFGVEELLEQINSALENGSFEHCEKMLEQAYYLTARGKKGEVRAVWHRPHERSEAEIDASVKRLADGGINIILIETIYEGYSVAKRCTDMPLRGDLVDKNFDMIDEFIKAGKRYGVEIHAWIEDFFVGIESKNKEESGSCGSPIIDTHPEWAARKKDGSIYMRAEPGFIYLNAALPEVRQFLHDMYKKLLDEYAFDGIQLDYIRYPLTPSVDESVGFDDYSVNAFMESSGIDIRTVLTTDCDEWRAFLMWRANNVTTYVKMMYDLVQSYKKSGRPLTLSTAVFGNPDEALRLKSQNWLLWCKNGWLDCIYPMAYLNDAGDVYKEIKYMVDNYGNVPNISGICPMYHHLPLIETTKQVEACRAAGATGVAFFESRTLNNEQLEKLKIGVFRE
;
A
#
# COMPACT_ATOMS: atom_id res chain seq x y z
N MET A 1 -2.49 -1.45 37.98
CA MET A 1 -3.64 -2.21 37.44
C MET A 1 -3.20 -3.64 37.15
N ARG A 2 -4.03 -4.65 37.48
CA ARG A 2 -3.78 -6.06 37.20
C ARG A 2 -4.90 -6.60 36.31
N LYS A 3 -4.54 -7.18 35.16
CA LYS A 3 -5.48 -7.67 34.14
C LYS A 3 -5.09 -9.08 33.74
N SER A 4 -6.07 -9.93 33.45
CA SER A 4 -5.80 -11.31 33.08
C SER A 4 -6.63 -11.72 31.86
N ILE A 5 -6.08 -12.61 31.05
CA ILE A 5 -6.71 -13.18 29.85
C ILE A 5 -6.37 -14.66 29.76
N LYS A 6 -7.32 -15.45 29.25
CA LYS A 6 -7.13 -16.88 29.03
C LYS A 6 -6.21 -17.11 27.83
N ILE A 7 -5.28 -18.04 27.97
CA ILE A 7 -4.41 -18.52 26.90
C ILE A 7 -5.17 -19.58 26.12
N SER A 8 -5.19 -19.46 24.80
CA SER A 8 -5.80 -20.44 23.91
C SER A 8 -4.96 -21.72 23.89
N HIS A 9 -3.67 -21.57 23.58
CA HIS A 9 -2.71 -22.67 23.47
C HIS A 9 -1.26 -22.15 23.45
N PHE A 10 -0.29 -23.07 23.39
CA PHE A 10 1.14 -22.78 23.33
C PHE A 10 1.71 -23.25 21.98
N GLY A 11 2.34 -22.34 21.23
CA GLY A 11 2.87 -22.59 19.89
C GLY A 11 1.80 -22.83 18.82
N GLY A 12 2.22 -23.22 17.61
CA GLY A 12 1.29 -23.52 16.50
C GLY A 12 0.67 -22.28 15.86
N ASP A 13 -0.40 -22.49 15.07
CA ASP A 13 -1.08 -21.42 14.33
C ASP A 13 -1.95 -20.56 15.26
N ARG A 14 -1.89 -19.23 15.09
CA ARG A 14 -2.77 -18.27 15.77
C ARG A 14 -4.00 -17.99 14.92
N LEU A 15 -5.16 -18.44 15.37
CA LEU A 15 -6.44 -18.17 14.71
C LEU A 15 -7.10 -16.90 15.24
N ALA A 16 -8.23 -16.53 14.63
CA ALA A 16 -8.96 -15.33 15.02
C ALA A 16 -9.40 -15.36 16.49
N ASN A 17 -9.18 -14.25 17.21
CA ASN A 17 -9.51 -14.06 18.62
C ASN A 17 -8.68 -14.88 19.62
N GLU A 18 -7.64 -15.58 19.17
CA GLU A 18 -6.80 -16.39 20.03
C GLU A 18 -5.63 -15.59 20.64
N LEU A 19 -5.27 -15.98 21.88
CA LEU A 19 -4.03 -15.57 22.54
C LEU A 19 -3.12 -16.79 22.67
N VAL A 20 -1.99 -16.77 21.98
CA VAL A 20 -1.02 -17.86 21.88
C VAL A 20 0.28 -17.44 22.54
N ILE A 21 0.90 -18.36 23.26
CA ILE A 21 2.23 -18.16 23.84
C ILE A 21 3.25 -18.95 23.04
N TYR A 22 4.26 -18.26 22.51
CA TYR A 22 5.37 -18.87 21.80
C TYR A 22 6.61 -18.87 22.67
N GLU A 23 7.26 -20.02 22.76
CA GLU A 23 8.46 -20.26 23.56
C GLU A 23 9.35 -21.31 22.89
N ASN A 24 10.65 -21.32 23.21
CA ASN A 24 11.59 -22.34 22.74
C ASN A 24 11.75 -22.47 21.21
N MET A 25 11.53 -21.37 20.47
CA MET A 25 11.75 -21.30 19.00
C MET A 25 12.48 -20.00 18.64
N PRO A 26 13.06 -19.87 17.44
CA PRO A 26 13.74 -18.63 17.04
C PRO A 26 12.78 -17.43 16.94
N SER A 27 11.58 -17.65 16.41
CA SER A 27 10.50 -16.66 16.28
C SER A 27 9.12 -17.31 16.33
N THR A 28 8.06 -16.51 16.36
CA THR A 28 6.69 -17.03 16.41
C THR A 28 6.19 -17.60 15.08
N GLY A 29 6.74 -17.16 13.94
CA GLY A 29 6.31 -17.60 12.60
C GLY A 29 4.94 -17.07 12.16
N THR A 30 4.36 -16.13 12.90
CA THR A 30 3.03 -15.58 12.62
C THR A 30 3.01 -14.63 11.42
N ASN A 31 1.85 -14.54 10.75
CA ASN A 31 1.64 -13.57 9.67
C ASN A 31 1.43 -12.14 10.21
N ALA A 32 1.22 -11.17 9.32
CA ALA A 32 1.06 -9.76 9.68
C ALA A 32 -0.24 -9.43 10.47
N TYR A 33 -1.18 -10.37 10.63
CA TYR A 33 -2.47 -10.12 11.29
C TYR A 33 -2.42 -10.42 12.78
N GLY A 34 -2.44 -9.38 13.63
CA GLY A 34 -2.45 -9.47 15.09
C GLY A 34 -1.38 -8.58 15.73
N ILE A 35 -1.16 -8.74 17.03
CA ILE A 35 -0.15 -8.00 17.81
C ILE A 35 0.65 -8.98 18.66
N GLU A 36 1.96 -8.75 18.78
CA GLU A 36 2.84 -9.53 19.63
C GLU A 36 3.55 -8.68 20.68
N ALA A 37 3.72 -9.25 21.86
CA ALA A 37 4.51 -8.69 22.95
C ALA A 37 5.62 -9.67 23.37
N ALA A 38 6.87 -9.23 23.27
CA ALA A 38 8.02 -9.99 23.75
C ALA A 38 8.19 -9.76 25.26
N VAL A 39 8.36 -10.85 26.00
CA VAL A 39 8.54 -10.86 27.44
C VAL A 39 9.88 -11.50 27.77
N GLU A 40 10.73 -10.80 28.50
CA GLU A 40 12.01 -11.28 29.00
C GLU A 40 12.03 -11.16 30.52
N ASP A 41 12.38 -12.26 31.21
CA ASP A 41 12.41 -12.32 32.68
C ASP A 41 11.12 -11.80 33.36
N GLY A 42 9.96 -12.07 32.73
CA GLY A 42 8.64 -11.66 33.21
C GLY A 42 8.33 -10.16 33.04
N VAL A 43 9.13 -9.44 32.25
CA VAL A 43 8.92 -8.03 31.91
C VAL A 43 8.73 -7.89 30.40
N ILE A 44 7.78 -7.07 29.98
CA ILE A 44 7.57 -6.77 28.56
C ILE A 44 8.73 -5.91 28.07
N VAL A 45 9.42 -6.36 27.03
CA VAL A 45 10.56 -5.66 26.41
C VAL A 45 10.26 -5.14 25.01
N GLY A 46 9.06 -5.42 24.48
CA GLY A 46 8.57 -4.79 23.26
C GLY A 46 7.16 -5.26 22.90
N VAL A 47 6.39 -4.38 22.25
CA VAL A 47 5.03 -4.66 21.76
C VAL A 47 4.90 -4.11 20.33
N GLY A 48 4.23 -4.83 19.42
CA GLY A 48 4.01 -4.35 18.05
C GLY A 48 3.82 -5.48 17.04
N SER A 49 4.52 -5.38 15.89
CA SER A 49 4.49 -6.36 14.79
C SER A 49 4.70 -7.81 15.20
N ASN A 50 4.26 -8.68 14.29
CA ASN A 50 4.23 -10.13 14.41
C ASN A 50 5.57 -10.78 13.98
N ASN A 51 5.63 -12.12 14.03
CA ASN A 51 6.83 -12.91 13.81
C ASN A 51 8.03 -12.47 14.68
N ARG A 52 7.79 -12.12 15.94
CA ARG A 52 8.85 -11.64 16.84
C ARG A 52 9.84 -12.73 17.17
N VAL A 53 11.10 -12.33 17.28
CA VAL A 53 12.15 -13.15 17.88
C VAL A 53 11.77 -13.43 19.33
N ILE A 54 11.84 -14.70 19.73
CA ILE A 54 11.52 -15.10 21.10
C ILE A 54 12.77 -14.88 21.96
N PRO A 55 12.69 -14.10 23.05
CA PRO A 55 13.85 -13.88 23.93
C PRO A 55 14.33 -15.20 24.55
N THR A 56 15.65 -15.35 24.73
CA THR A 56 16.26 -16.59 25.23
C THR A 56 15.75 -16.99 26.62
N ASN A 57 15.47 -16.01 27.49
CA ASN A 57 14.92 -16.20 28.83
C ASN A 57 13.44 -15.75 28.90
N GLY A 58 12.70 -15.98 27.83
CA GLY A 58 11.41 -15.34 27.64
C GLY A 58 10.43 -16.11 26.77
N PHE A 59 9.36 -15.41 26.42
CA PHE A 59 8.30 -15.88 25.55
C PHE A 59 7.69 -14.71 24.79
N VAL A 60 6.94 -15.00 23.74
CA VAL A 60 6.12 -14.01 23.05
C VAL A 60 4.65 -14.29 23.32
N VAL A 61 3.92 -13.26 23.72
CA VAL A 61 2.45 -13.26 23.78
C VAL A 61 1.93 -12.76 22.45
N SER A 62 1.13 -13.57 21.78
CA SER A 62 0.68 -13.32 20.42
C SER A 62 -0.83 -13.37 20.34
N GLY A 63 -1.46 -12.26 19.93
CA GLY A 63 -2.91 -12.10 19.93
C GLY A 63 -3.46 -11.72 18.57
N HIS A 64 -4.62 -12.28 18.20
CA HIS A 64 -5.42 -11.85 17.05
C HIS A 64 -6.80 -11.36 17.53
N GLY A 65 -7.45 -10.43 16.81
CA GLY A 65 -8.81 -10.00 17.11
C GLY A 65 -8.94 -9.45 18.54
N SER A 66 -9.87 -9.99 19.32
CA SER A 66 -10.07 -9.56 20.72
C SER A 66 -8.84 -9.77 21.62
N ALA A 67 -8.00 -10.78 21.35
CA ALA A 67 -6.75 -10.98 22.08
C ALA A 67 -5.69 -9.93 21.68
N ALA A 68 -5.65 -9.52 20.41
CA ALA A 68 -4.79 -8.42 19.98
C ALA A 68 -5.18 -7.11 20.69
N MET A 69 -6.48 -6.84 20.81
CA MET A 69 -6.99 -5.69 21.56
C MET A 69 -6.56 -5.74 23.02
N PHE A 70 -6.63 -6.91 23.68
CA PHE A 70 -6.14 -7.05 25.05
C PHE A 70 -4.67 -6.67 25.17
N ILE A 71 -3.82 -7.14 24.25
CA ILE A 71 -2.39 -6.80 24.23
C ILE A 71 -2.24 -5.28 24.07
N ALA A 72 -2.87 -4.68 23.05
CA ALA A 72 -2.78 -3.24 22.79
C ALA A 72 -3.19 -2.38 24.00
N GLU A 73 -4.24 -2.78 24.73
CA GLU A 73 -4.79 -1.99 25.84
C GLU A 73 -4.04 -2.18 27.17
N ASN A 74 -3.38 -3.32 27.36
CA ASN A 74 -2.88 -3.72 28.68
C ASN A 74 -1.37 -3.99 28.73
N MET A 75 -0.71 -4.14 27.59
CA MET A 75 0.70 -4.53 27.48
C MET A 75 1.53 -3.39 26.89
N PHE A 76 2.53 -2.95 27.64
CA PHE A 76 3.52 -1.95 27.23
C PHE A 76 4.88 -2.28 27.85
N GLU A 77 5.96 -1.76 27.27
CA GLU A 77 7.32 -2.00 27.75
C GLU A 77 7.49 -1.63 29.22
N GLY A 78 8.08 -2.53 30.02
CA GLY A 78 8.25 -2.38 31.45
C GLY A 78 7.10 -2.92 32.31
N ALA A 79 5.92 -3.21 31.75
CA ALA A 79 4.88 -3.91 32.49
C ALA A 79 5.30 -5.36 32.79
N ARG A 80 4.84 -5.90 33.92
CA ARG A 80 5.18 -7.26 34.34
C ARG A 80 4.14 -8.25 33.84
N VAL A 81 4.57 -9.42 33.44
CA VAL A 81 3.72 -10.51 32.95
C VAL A 81 4.00 -11.77 33.76
N ALA A 82 2.93 -12.42 34.21
CA ALA A 82 2.98 -13.71 34.87
C ALA A 82 2.17 -14.73 34.07
N LEU A 83 2.76 -15.91 33.86
CA LEU A 83 2.15 -17.05 33.18
C LEU A 83 1.76 -18.12 34.21
N ASP A 84 0.47 -18.44 34.28
CA ASP A 84 -0.01 -19.64 34.96
C ASP A 84 -0.38 -20.69 33.91
N ARG A 85 0.53 -21.64 33.71
CA ARG A 85 0.40 -22.69 32.70
C ARG A 85 -0.68 -23.72 33.05
N ALA A 86 -0.86 -24.01 34.34
CA ALA A 86 -1.86 -24.96 34.79
C ALA A 86 -3.27 -24.39 34.61
N ALA A 87 -3.44 -23.10 34.90
CA ALA A 87 -4.71 -22.40 34.74
C ALA A 87 -4.96 -21.87 33.32
N MET A 88 -3.98 -21.98 32.41
CA MET A 88 -4.01 -21.37 31.08
C MET A 88 -4.32 -19.86 31.16
N LEU A 89 -3.63 -19.14 32.04
CA LEU A 89 -3.93 -17.73 32.33
C LEU A 89 -2.67 -16.87 32.22
N LEU A 90 -2.78 -15.80 31.43
CA LEU A 90 -1.80 -14.72 31.37
C LEU A 90 -2.27 -13.58 32.28
N THR A 91 -1.39 -13.04 33.12
CA THR A 91 -1.67 -11.87 33.96
C THR A 91 -0.67 -10.76 33.68
N VAL A 92 -1.16 -9.57 33.37
CA VAL A 92 -0.36 -8.36 33.18
C VAL A 92 -0.54 -7.46 34.40
N THR A 93 0.57 -7.02 34.97
CA THR A 93 0.63 -6.06 36.08
C THR A 93 1.33 -4.80 35.60
N ALA A 94 0.55 -3.72 35.53
CA ALA A 94 0.98 -2.39 35.16
C ALA A 94 0.70 -1.45 36.33
N ASP A 95 1.60 -1.41 37.32
CA ASP A 95 1.54 -0.43 38.40
C ASP A 95 2.05 0.94 37.94
N ASP A 96 1.84 1.94 38.80
CA ASP A 96 2.21 3.31 38.51
C ASP A 96 3.72 3.47 38.38
N ASP A 97 4.53 2.65 39.08
CA ASP A 97 5.99 2.67 38.98
C ASP A 97 6.47 2.16 37.61
N ALA A 98 5.87 1.07 37.11
CA ALA A 98 6.12 0.55 35.76
C ALA A 98 5.74 1.59 34.69
N LYS A 99 4.58 2.26 34.84
CA LYS A 99 4.20 3.37 33.95
C LYS A 99 5.16 4.53 34.02
N ARG A 100 5.62 4.91 35.23
CA ARG A 100 6.63 5.96 35.43
C ARG A 100 7.94 5.63 34.74
N ALA A 101 8.41 4.39 34.85
CA ALA A 101 9.62 3.93 34.17
C ALA A 101 9.45 3.98 32.65
N PHE A 102 8.33 3.48 32.13
CA PHE A 102 8.00 3.51 30.70
C PHE A 102 7.99 4.93 30.13
N TYR A 103 7.25 5.85 30.74
CA TYR A 103 7.18 7.23 30.24
C TYR A 103 8.50 7.99 30.38
N LYS A 104 9.35 7.68 31.37
CA LYS A 104 10.71 8.23 31.43
C LYS A 104 11.56 7.83 30.23
N ILE A 105 11.43 6.60 29.74
CA ILE A 105 12.10 6.15 28.51
C ILE A 105 11.58 6.97 27.32
N LYS A 106 10.26 7.16 27.22
CA LYS A 106 9.65 7.95 26.14
C LYS A 106 10.00 9.45 26.19
N ILE A 107 10.12 10.03 27.38
CA ILE A 107 10.62 11.39 27.57
C ILE A 107 12.04 11.52 27.02
N ASN A 108 12.93 10.57 27.35
CA ASN A 108 14.30 10.58 26.82
C ASN A 108 14.34 10.41 25.30
N GLU A 109 13.43 9.61 24.74
CA GLU A 109 13.26 9.48 23.29
C GLU A 109 12.87 10.83 22.65
N ILE A 110 11.92 11.55 23.24
CA ILE A 110 11.52 12.90 22.79
C ILE A 110 12.68 13.90 22.89
N ILE A 111 13.44 13.91 24.00
CA ILE A 111 14.62 14.78 24.15
C ILE A 111 15.60 14.53 23.02
N LYS A 112 15.94 13.26 22.76
CA LYS A 112 16.84 12.89 21.67
C LYS A 112 16.30 13.33 20.30
N ARG A 113 15.01 13.13 20.04
CA ARG A 113 14.35 13.56 18.79
C ARG A 113 14.34 15.09 18.64
N SER A 114 14.16 15.82 19.73
CA SER A 114 14.23 17.28 19.77
C SER A 114 15.63 17.77 19.39
N ASP A 115 16.67 17.22 20.02
CA ASP A 115 18.07 17.52 19.68
C ASP A 115 18.39 17.22 18.22
N GLU A 116 17.91 16.07 17.73
CA GLU A 116 18.13 15.61 16.36
C GLU A 116 17.39 16.46 15.32
N SER A 117 16.17 16.92 15.60
CA SER A 117 15.36 17.72 14.68
C SER A 117 15.63 19.21 14.78
N GLY A 118 16.25 19.67 15.88
CA GLY A 118 16.42 21.08 16.21
C GLY A 118 15.12 21.77 16.65
N PHE A 119 14.04 21.02 16.91
CA PHE A 119 12.76 21.58 17.32
C PHE A 119 12.59 21.54 18.84
N GLY A 120 12.58 22.71 19.47
CA GLY A 120 12.43 22.86 20.93
C GLY A 120 11.04 22.43 21.42
N VAL A 121 11.01 21.64 22.50
CA VAL A 121 9.79 21.13 23.14
C VAL A 121 9.85 21.27 24.67
N GLU A 122 10.60 22.24 25.18
CA GLU A 122 10.90 22.42 26.61
C GLU A 122 9.62 22.56 27.44
N GLU A 123 8.68 23.40 27.00
CA GLU A 123 7.40 23.62 27.70
C GLU A 123 6.55 22.34 27.72
N LEU A 124 6.54 21.57 26.63
CA LEU A 124 5.85 20.28 26.58
C LEU A 124 6.52 19.28 27.52
N LEU A 125 7.85 19.23 27.59
CA LEU A 125 8.58 18.36 28.50
C LEU A 125 8.29 18.69 29.97
N GLU A 126 8.18 19.96 30.34
CA GLU A 126 7.79 20.37 31.69
C GLU A 126 6.38 19.86 32.05
N GLN A 127 5.42 20.04 31.15
CA GLN A 127 4.05 19.57 31.33
C GLN A 127 3.97 18.03 31.36
N ILE A 128 4.73 17.32 30.52
CA ILE A 128 4.83 15.85 30.52
C ILE A 128 5.37 15.35 31.87
N ASN A 129 6.45 15.96 32.38
CA ASN A 129 7.04 15.59 33.67
C ASN A 129 6.07 15.86 34.83
N SER A 130 5.39 17.00 34.84
CA SER A 130 4.37 17.32 35.83
C SER A 130 3.20 16.34 35.80
N ALA A 131 2.69 16.00 34.61
CA ALA A 131 1.64 14.99 34.44
C ALA A 131 2.09 13.62 34.96
N LEU A 132 3.34 13.24 34.66
CA LEU A 132 3.93 12.00 35.11
C LEU A 132 4.04 11.96 36.64
N GLU A 133 4.61 12.98 37.28
CA GLU A 133 4.74 13.10 38.74
C GLU A 133 3.40 12.96 39.45
N ASN A 134 2.38 13.64 38.93
CA ASN A 134 1.02 13.62 39.48
C ASN A 134 0.23 12.32 39.19
N GLY A 135 0.80 11.36 38.45
CA GLY A 135 0.13 10.11 38.09
C GLY A 135 -0.96 10.27 37.02
N SER A 136 -0.98 11.40 36.31
CA SER A 136 -1.91 11.69 35.21
C SER A 136 -1.40 11.06 33.90
N PHE A 137 -1.39 9.73 33.84
CA PHE A 137 -0.74 8.97 32.76
C PHE A 137 -1.39 9.18 31.39
N GLU A 138 -2.72 9.34 31.31
CA GLU A 138 -3.40 9.61 30.04
C GLU A 138 -3.03 10.99 29.48
N HIS A 139 -2.86 11.98 30.37
CA HIS A 139 -2.40 13.30 29.96
C HIS A 139 -0.94 13.24 29.50
N CYS A 140 -0.08 12.54 30.25
CA CYS A 140 1.31 12.30 29.89
C CYS A 140 1.44 11.67 28.49
N GLU A 141 0.63 10.65 28.18
CA GLU A 141 0.60 9.98 26.88
C GLU A 141 0.22 10.93 25.73
N LYS A 142 -0.87 11.69 25.87
CA LYS A 142 -1.31 12.67 24.85
C LYS A 142 -0.23 13.71 24.56
N MET A 143 0.46 14.17 25.60
CA MET A 143 1.53 15.15 25.46
C MET A 143 2.80 14.58 24.84
N LEU A 144 3.16 13.35 25.19
CA LEU A 144 4.25 12.63 24.54
C LEU A 144 3.98 12.41 23.06
N GLU A 145 2.74 12.05 22.69
CA GLU A 145 2.36 11.91 21.30
C GLU A 145 2.46 13.25 20.55
N GLN A 146 1.98 14.34 21.15
CA GLN A 146 2.14 15.69 20.57
C GLN A 146 3.61 16.07 20.38
N ALA A 147 4.47 15.79 21.37
CA ALA A 147 5.90 16.03 21.26
C ALA A 147 6.56 15.13 20.20
N TYR A 148 6.07 13.90 20.01
CA TYR A 148 6.56 12.99 18.97
C TYR A 148 6.39 13.58 17.57
N TYR A 149 5.20 14.12 17.26
CA TYR A 149 4.94 14.78 15.99
C TYR A 149 5.86 15.99 15.79
N LEU A 150 5.93 16.88 16.77
CA LEU A 150 6.72 18.12 16.68
C LEU A 150 8.23 17.85 16.53
N THR A 151 8.74 16.81 17.18
CA THR A 151 10.15 16.43 17.10
C THR A 151 10.47 15.55 15.88
N ALA A 152 9.48 15.22 15.05
CA ALA A 152 9.76 14.53 13.79
C ALA A 152 10.58 15.42 12.84
N ARG A 153 11.51 14.80 12.10
CA ARG A 153 12.34 15.51 11.12
C ARG A 153 11.55 15.78 9.84
N GLY A 154 11.51 17.05 9.43
CA GLY A 154 11.07 17.44 8.09
C GLY A 154 12.07 17.01 7.01
N LYS A 155 11.61 16.84 5.77
CA LYS A 155 12.47 16.59 4.60
C LYS A 155 12.01 17.46 3.44
N LYS A 156 12.78 18.50 3.13
CA LYS A 156 12.50 19.45 2.05
C LYS A 156 12.63 18.80 0.68
N GLY A 157 11.68 19.06 -0.21
CA GLY A 157 11.69 18.52 -1.58
C GLY A 157 11.47 17.00 -1.67
N GLU A 158 10.97 16.38 -0.59
CA GLU A 158 10.55 14.98 -0.62
C GLU A 158 9.27 14.83 -1.46
N VAL A 159 9.18 13.74 -2.23
CA VAL A 159 7.93 13.35 -2.88
C VAL A 159 6.93 12.86 -1.83
N ARG A 160 5.76 13.51 -1.79
CA ARG A 160 4.67 13.27 -0.85
C ARG A 160 3.40 13.11 -1.66
N ALA A 161 3.17 11.90 -2.14
CA ALA A 161 2.09 11.59 -3.05
C ALA A 161 0.84 11.05 -2.32
N VAL A 162 -0.29 11.06 -3.01
CA VAL A 162 -1.50 10.38 -2.57
C VAL A 162 -2.25 9.81 -3.77
N TRP A 163 -2.70 8.57 -3.65
CA TRP A 163 -3.69 8.01 -4.57
C TRP A 163 -5.05 8.62 -4.28
N HIS A 164 -5.73 9.08 -5.33
CA HIS A 164 -7.00 9.76 -5.21
C HIS A 164 -8.02 9.19 -6.19
N ARG A 165 -8.98 8.43 -5.64
CA ARG A 165 -10.20 8.05 -6.35
C ARG A 165 -11.16 9.24 -6.30
N PRO A 166 -11.48 9.86 -7.44
CA PRO A 166 -12.30 11.07 -7.45
C PRO A 166 -13.73 10.79 -6.96
N HIS A 167 -14.28 11.76 -6.25
CA HIS A 167 -15.64 11.71 -5.70
C HIS A 167 -16.32 13.09 -5.66
N GLU A 168 -15.59 14.14 -5.98
CA GLU A 168 -16.02 15.52 -6.07
C GLU A 168 -17.07 15.69 -7.18
N ARG A 169 -17.92 16.72 -7.03
CA ARG A 169 -19.07 16.99 -7.89
C ARG A 169 -19.11 18.41 -8.43
N SER A 170 -18.12 19.23 -8.12
CA SER A 170 -18.03 20.60 -8.64
C SER A 170 -16.59 21.11 -8.67
N GLU A 171 -16.35 22.17 -9.45
CA GLU A 171 -15.07 22.89 -9.48
C GLU A 171 -14.65 23.35 -8.06
N ALA A 172 -15.61 23.81 -7.26
CA ALA A 172 -15.36 24.30 -5.90
C ALA A 172 -14.96 23.16 -4.94
N GLU A 173 -15.57 21.98 -5.07
CA GLU A 173 -15.19 20.81 -4.29
C GLU A 173 -13.79 20.32 -4.66
N ILE A 174 -13.46 20.29 -5.96
CA ILE A 174 -12.12 19.92 -6.43
C ILE A 174 -11.05 20.90 -5.93
N ASP A 175 -11.29 22.21 -6.07
CA ASP A 175 -10.35 23.22 -5.58
C ASP A 175 -10.15 23.08 -4.07
N ALA A 176 -11.22 22.86 -3.30
CA ALA A 176 -11.14 22.62 -1.86
C ALA A 176 -10.39 21.32 -1.51
N SER A 177 -10.63 20.23 -2.22
CA SER A 177 -9.94 18.94 -2.02
C SER A 177 -8.44 19.07 -2.25
N VAL A 178 -8.04 19.64 -3.39
CA VAL A 178 -6.62 19.84 -3.75
C VAL A 178 -5.97 20.80 -2.76
N LYS A 179 -6.63 21.93 -2.43
CA LYS A 179 -6.11 22.86 -1.41
C LYS A 179 -5.87 22.17 -0.08
N ARG A 180 -6.83 21.36 0.39
CA ARG A 180 -6.73 20.64 1.66
C ARG A 180 -5.54 19.68 1.68
N LEU A 181 -5.30 18.95 0.57
CA LEU A 181 -4.13 18.08 0.45
C LEU A 181 -2.82 18.88 0.44
N ALA A 182 -2.76 19.96 -0.35
CA ALA A 182 -1.62 20.86 -0.44
C ALA A 182 -1.27 21.49 0.91
N ASP A 183 -2.27 21.99 1.64
CA ASP A 183 -2.11 22.61 2.96
C ASP A 183 -1.51 21.64 4.00
N GLY A 184 -1.74 20.33 3.82
CA GLY A 184 -1.16 19.25 4.64
C GLY A 184 0.21 18.76 4.17
N GLY A 185 0.75 19.33 3.08
CA GLY A 185 2.08 19.04 2.56
C GLY A 185 2.15 17.98 1.47
N ILE A 186 1.03 17.53 0.91
CA ILE A 186 1.00 16.67 -0.28
C ILE A 186 1.39 17.50 -1.50
N ASN A 187 2.29 16.97 -2.34
CA ASN A 187 2.77 17.66 -3.54
C ASN A 187 2.55 16.88 -4.84
N ILE A 188 2.04 15.65 -4.79
CA ILE A 188 1.60 14.89 -5.96
C ILE A 188 0.24 14.25 -5.68
N ILE A 189 -0.72 14.41 -6.59
CA ILE A 189 -1.98 13.67 -6.62
C ILE A 189 -1.97 12.73 -7.81
N LEU A 190 -2.04 11.43 -7.52
CA LEU A 190 -2.25 10.37 -8.51
C LEU A 190 -3.77 10.23 -8.67
N ILE A 191 -4.35 10.94 -9.65
CA ILE A 191 -5.80 10.97 -9.85
C ILE A 191 -6.24 9.78 -10.69
N GLU A 192 -7.13 8.96 -10.12
CA GLU A 192 -7.67 7.78 -10.77
C GLU A 192 -8.56 8.20 -11.95
N THR A 193 -7.96 8.23 -13.13
CA THR A 193 -8.54 8.80 -14.34
C THR A 193 -9.39 7.76 -15.07
N ILE A 194 -8.98 6.48 -14.99
CA ILE A 194 -9.70 5.33 -15.55
C ILE A 194 -9.60 4.18 -14.57
N TYR A 195 -10.74 3.63 -14.18
CA TYR A 195 -10.85 2.50 -13.26
C TYR A 195 -12.14 1.72 -13.47
N GLU A 196 -12.10 0.41 -13.20
CA GLU A 196 -13.18 -0.56 -13.44
C GLU A 196 -13.72 -0.50 -14.88
N GLY A 197 -12.87 -0.14 -15.85
CA GLY A 197 -13.23 0.02 -17.26
C GLY A 197 -14.02 1.29 -17.59
N TYR A 198 -14.10 2.25 -16.67
CA TYR A 198 -14.76 3.54 -16.89
C TYR A 198 -13.80 4.72 -16.77
N SER A 199 -14.04 5.76 -17.55
CA SER A 199 -13.26 7.01 -17.54
C SER A 199 -13.97 8.12 -16.79
N VAL A 200 -13.23 8.85 -15.96
CA VAL A 200 -13.67 10.16 -15.40
C VAL A 200 -13.22 11.34 -16.27
N ALA A 201 -12.23 11.12 -17.14
CA ALA A 201 -11.89 12.09 -18.17
C ALA A 201 -13.06 12.19 -19.16
N LYS A 202 -13.66 13.39 -19.23
CA LYS A 202 -14.85 13.67 -20.04
C LYS A 202 -14.55 13.72 -21.53
N ARG A 203 -13.33 14.12 -21.89
CA ARG A 203 -12.87 14.29 -23.27
C ARG A 203 -11.84 13.23 -23.60
N CYS A 204 -11.79 12.88 -24.89
CA CYS A 204 -10.67 12.12 -25.46
C CYS A 204 -10.42 10.75 -24.78
N THR A 205 -11.50 10.01 -24.51
CA THR A 205 -11.44 8.65 -23.96
C THR A 205 -12.23 7.68 -24.83
N ASP A 206 -11.69 6.47 -25.00
CA ASP A 206 -12.39 5.36 -25.65
C ASP A 206 -13.07 4.43 -24.64
N MET A 207 -12.88 4.68 -23.34
CA MET A 207 -13.60 4.00 -22.27
C MET A 207 -14.95 4.68 -22.02
N PRO A 208 -16.02 3.92 -21.70
CA PRO A 208 -17.29 4.49 -21.28
C PRO A 208 -17.13 5.44 -20.08
N LEU A 209 -17.90 6.53 -20.08
CA LEU A 209 -17.81 7.52 -19.02
C LEU A 209 -18.41 6.99 -17.71
N ARG A 210 -17.79 7.37 -16.60
CA ARG A 210 -18.29 7.10 -15.24
C ARG A 210 -19.51 7.98 -14.96
N GLY A 211 -20.70 7.51 -15.35
CA GLY A 211 -21.91 8.33 -15.40
C GLY A 211 -22.38 8.92 -14.07
N ASP A 212 -21.94 8.39 -12.93
CA ASP A 212 -22.22 8.92 -11.60
C ASP A 212 -21.27 10.05 -11.15
N LEU A 213 -20.13 10.22 -11.84
CA LEU A 213 -19.13 11.27 -11.54
C LEU A 213 -19.03 12.33 -12.64
N VAL A 214 -19.17 11.94 -13.92
CA VAL A 214 -18.90 12.83 -15.05
C VAL A 214 -20.04 13.82 -15.24
N ASP A 215 -19.76 15.09 -14.97
CA ASP A 215 -20.73 16.18 -15.09
C ASP A 215 -20.71 16.86 -16.48
N LYS A 216 -21.85 17.41 -16.89
CA LYS A 216 -21.99 18.10 -18.18
C LYS A 216 -21.43 19.53 -18.16
N ASN A 217 -21.37 20.16 -17.00
CA ASN A 217 -21.05 21.57 -16.83
C ASN A 217 -19.57 21.85 -16.55
N PHE A 218 -18.81 20.88 -16.05
CA PHE A 218 -17.35 21.01 -15.89
C PHE A 218 -16.62 19.72 -16.28
N ASP A 219 -15.28 19.79 -16.36
CA ASP A 219 -14.41 18.65 -16.64
C ASP A 219 -13.48 18.43 -15.44
N MET A 220 -13.74 17.37 -14.69
CA MET A 220 -13.04 17.05 -13.45
C MET A 220 -11.52 17.03 -13.61
N ILE A 221 -11.00 16.41 -14.66
CA ILE A 221 -9.55 16.31 -14.88
C ILE A 221 -8.94 17.70 -15.09
N ASP A 222 -9.59 18.54 -15.90
CA ASP A 222 -9.14 19.91 -16.16
C ASP A 222 -9.14 20.75 -14.87
N GLU A 223 -10.16 20.59 -14.02
CA GLU A 223 -10.24 21.28 -12.73
C GLU A 223 -9.19 20.81 -11.72
N PHE A 224 -8.88 19.51 -11.68
CA PHE A 224 -7.77 19.00 -10.86
C PHE A 224 -6.43 19.59 -11.32
N ILE A 225 -6.17 19.65 -12.64
CA ILE A 225 -4.95 20.25 -13.19
C ILE A 225 -4.86 21.75 -12.86
N LYS A 226 -5.97 22.50 -13.02
CA LYS A 226 -6.03 23.93 -12.66
C LYS A 226 -5.76 24.15 -11.17
N ALA A 227 -6.40 23.36 -10.30
CA ALA A 227 -6.21 23.44 -8.86
C ALA A 227 -4.78 23.02 -8.46
N GLY A 228 -4.24 21.96 -9.06
CA GLY A 228 -2.86 21.52 -8.86
C GLY A 228 -1.87 22.63 -9.17
N LYS A 229 -2.00 23.28 -10.33
CA LYS A 229 -1.21 24.47 -10.69
C LYS A 229 -1.36 25.62 -9.69
N ARG A 230 -2.57 25.86 -9.19
CA ARG A 230 -2.85 26.95 -8.22
C ARG A 230 -2.13 26.72 -6.89
N TYR A 231 -2.06 25.46 -6.45
CA TYR A 231 -1.53 25.10 -5.13
C TYR A 231 -0.14 24.45 -5.16
N GLY A 232 0.49 24.35 -6.33
CA GLY A 232 1.83 23.76 -6.48
C GLY A 232 1.86 22.25 -6.28
N VAL A 233 0.80 21.56 -6.69
CA VAL A 233 0.65 20.10 -6.61
C VAL A 233 0.65 19.52 -8.02
N GLU A 234 1.51 18.53 -8.27
CA GLU A 234 1.54 17.81 -9.54
C GLU A 234 0.33 16.88 -9.65
N ILE A 235 -0.26 16.82 -10.84
CA ILE A 235 -1.39 15.93 -11.15
C ILE A 235 -0.94 14.89 -12.15
N HIS A 236 -0.94 13.63 -11.73
CA HIS A 236 -0.55 12.48 -12.54
C HIS A 236 -1.77 11.64 -12.84
N ALA A 237 -1.95 11.24 -14.10
CA ALA A 237 -3.04 10.33 -14.47
C ALA A 237 -2.73 8.92 -13.96
N TRP A 238 -3.50 8.44 -12.99
CA TRP A 238 -3.44 7.06 -12.50
C TRP A 238 -4.53 6.24 -13.20
N ILE A 239 -4.13 5.14 -13.84
CA ILE A 239 -5.03 4.34 -14.68
C ILE A 239 -4.83 2.85 -14.38
N GLU A 240 -5.95 2.13 -14.21
CA GLU A 240 -5.97 0.66 -14.18
C GLU A 240 -5.86 0.14 -15.63
N ASP A 241 -4.72 -0.46 -15.99
CA ASP A 241 -4.43 -0.84 -17.39
C ASP A 241 -5.15 -2.12 -17.81
N PHE A 242 -4.81 -3.27 -17.20
CA PHE A 242 -5.38 -4.55 -17.60
C PHE A 242 -6.56 -4.99 -16.74
N PHE A 243 -6.72 -4.48 -15.52
CA PHE A 243 -7.92 -4.70 -14.72
C PHE A 243 -9.01 -3.73 -15.16
N VAL A 244 -10.20 -4.24 -15.50
CA VAL A 244 -11.24 -3.45 -16.19
C VAL A 244 -12.65 -3.69 -15.67
N GLY A 245 -12.81 -4.30 -14.51
CA GLY A 245 -14.14 -4.45 -13.91
C GLY A 245 -14.24 -5.59 -12.91
N ILE A 246 -15.42 -5.69 -12.32
CA ILE A 246 -15.75 -6.68 -11.28
C ILE A 246 -17.08 -7.31 -11.66
N GLU A 247 -17.22 -8.62 -11.46
CA GLU A 247 -18.43 -9.38 -11.74
C GLU A 247 -19.70 -8.65 -11.28
N SER A 248 -20.62 -8.42 -12.22
CA SER A 248 -21.89 -7.76 -11.94
C SER A 248 -22.76 -8.63 -11.03
N LYS A 249 -23.18 -8.07 -9.88
CA LYS A 249 -24.12 -8.72 -8.97
C LYS A 249 -25.50 -8.96 -9.59
N ASN A 250 -25.86 -8.20 -10.63
CA ASN A 250 -27.14 -8.28 -11.35
C ASN A 250 -26.93 -8.71 -12.81
N LYS A 251 -25.95 -9.59 -13.05
CA LYS A 251 -25.59 -10.05 -14.40
C LYS A 251 -26.78 -10.62 -15.18
N GLU A 252 -27.64 -11.41 -14.53
CA GLU A 252 -28.81 -12.03 -15.19
C GLU A 252 -29.82 -10.98 -15.69
N GLU A 253 -29.98 -9.88 -14.97
CA GLU A 253 -30.92 -8.81 -15.31
C GLU A 253 -30.32 -7.81 -16.30
N SER A 254 -29.05 -7.47 -16.13
CA SER A 254 -28.37 -6.43 -16.92
C SER A 254 -27.76 -6.94 -18.23
N GLY A 255 -27.49 -8.25 -18.33
CA GLY A 255 -26.70 -8.85 -19.41
C GLY A 255 -25.22 -8.46 -19.40
N SER A 256 -24.80 -7.58 -18.48
CA SER A 256 -23.42 -7.10 -18.36
C SER A 256 -22.57 -8.08 -17.57
N CYS A 257 -21.36 -8.34 -18.04
CA CYS A 257 -20.38 -9.12 -17.31
C CYS A 257 -19.79 -8.36 -16.10
N GLY A 258 -20.00 -7.04 -16.00
CA GLY A 258 -19.42 -6.17 -14.98
C GLY A 258 -18.21 -5.36 -15.46
N SER A 259 -17.89 -5.42 -16.75
CA SER A 259 -16.87 -4.59 -17.40
C SER A 259 -17.42 -4.07 -18.72
N PRO A 260 -17.55 -2.74 -18.90
CA PRO A 260 -18.21 -2.20 -20.06
C PRO A 260 -17.38 -2.41 -21.35
N ILE A 261 -16.06 -2.47 -21.25
CA ILE A 261 -15.19 -2.74 -22.39
C ILE A 261 -15.25 -4.21 -22.82
N ILE A 262 -15.38 -5.15 -21.86
CA ILE A 262 -15.53 -6.57 -22.17
C ILE A 262 -16.94 -6.90 -22.69
N ASP A 263 -17.96 -6.15 -22.27
CA ASP A 263 -19.31 -6.29 -22.84
C ASP A 263 -19.34 -5.94 -24.33
N THR A 264 -18.52 -4.99 -24.78
CA THR A 264 -18.41 -4.60 -26.19
C THR A 264 -17.36 -5.41 -26.96
N HIS A 265 -16.29 -5.84 -26.28
CA HIS A 265 -15.17 -6.61 -26.84
C HIS A 265 -14.92 -7.89 -26.02
N PRO A 266 -15.84 -8.87 -26.07
CA PRO A 266 -15.72 -10.11 -25.30
C PRO A 266 -14.47 -10.92 -25.66
N GLU A 267 -13.96 -10.76 -26.88
CA GLU A 267 -12.70 -11.34 -27.36
C GLU A 267 -11.46 -10.80 -26.64
N TRP A 268 -11.54 -9.62 -26.03
CA TRP A 268 -10.42 -9.02 -25.29
C TRP A 268 -10.25 -9.56 -23.88
N ALA A 269 -11.17 -10.36 -23.37
CA ALA A 269 -11.09 -10.87 -22.00
C ALA A 269 -9.96 -11.89 -21.82
N ALA A 270 -9.19 -11.76 -20.75
CA ALA A 270 -8.27 -12.81 -20.31
C ALA A 270 -9.08 -13.99 -19.74
N ARG A 271 -8.91 -15.17 -20.33
CA ARG A 271 -9.72 -16.36 -19.99
C ARG A 271 -8.92 -17.42 -19.25
N LYS A 272 -9.56 -18.02 -18.25
CA LYS A 272 -9.09 -19.22 -17.59
C LYS A 272 -9.32 -20.46 -18.45
N LYS A 273 -8.79 -21.61 -18.01
CA LYS A 273 -8.90 -22.90 -18.69
C LYS A 273 -10.35 -23.38 -18.84
N ASP A 274 -11.22 -23.04 -17.88
CA ASP A 274 -12.67 -23.32 -17.93
C ASP A 274 -13.46 -22.33 -18.81
N GLY A 275 -12.78 -21.38 -19.44
CA GLY A 275 -13.36 -20.34 -20.28
C GLY A 275 -13.93 -19.13 -19.52
N SER A 276 -13.96 -19.18 -18.18
CA SER A 276 -14.48 -18.08 -17.36
C SER A 276 -13.50 -16.90 -17.33
N ILE A 277 -14.05 -15.70 -17.15
CA ILE A 277 -13.29 -14.43 -17.08
C ILE A 277 -13.20 -13.87 -15.65
N TYR A 278 -13.80 -14.54 -14.66
CA TYR A 278 -13.86 -14.08 -13.27
C TYR A 278 -12.78 -14.76 -12.42
N MET A 279 -11.99 -13.93 -11.75
CA MET A 279 -10.93 -14.40 -10.87
C MET A 279 -11.52 -14.78 -9.51
N ARG A 280 -11.15 -15.95 -8.97
CA ARG A 280 -11.58 -16.34 -7.61
C ARG A 280 -10.62 -15.83 -6.55
N ALA A 281 -9.32 -15.86 -6.84
CA ALA A 281 -8.27 -15.38 -5.95
C ALA A 281 -8.25 -13.84 -5.84
N GLU A 282 -8.86 -13.14 -6.80
CA GLU A 282 -9.19 -11.72 -6.75
C GLU A 282 -10.69 -11.59 -7.03
N PRO A 283 -11.55 -11.74 -6.00
CA PRO A 283 -12.95 -12.08 -6.19
C PRO A 283 -13.70 -11.22 -7.21
N GLY A 284 -14.11 -11.85 -8.31
CA GLY A 284 -14.91 -11.24 -9.37
C GLY A 284 -14.12 -10.36 -10.34
N PHE A 285 -12.81 -10.15 -10.15
CA PHE A 285 -12.04 -9.25 -11.00
C PHE A 285 -12.02 -9.75 -12.45
N ILE A 286 -12.06 -8.82 -13.40
CA ILE A 286 -12.06 -9.04 -14.85
C ILE A 286 -10.86 -8.33 -15.44
N TYR A 287 -10.11 -9.03 -16.30
CA TYR A 287 -8.91 -8.51 -16.92
C TYR A 287 -8.96 -8.55 -18.44
N LEU A 288 -8.38 -7.54 -19.09
CA LEU A 288 -8.01 -7.53 -20.50
C LEU A 288 -6.86 -8.50 -20.76
N ASN A 289 -6.85 -9.13 -21.93
CA ASN A 289 -5.79 -10.02 -22.36
C ASN A 289 -4.59 -9.23 -22.89
N ALA A 290 -3.59 -9.05 -22.03
CA ALA A 290 -2.35 -8.36 -22.39
C ALA A 290 -1.57 -9.00 -23.55
N ALA A 291 -1.87 -10.25 -23.96
CA ALA A 291 -1.23 -10.91 -25.09
C ALA A 291 -1.70 -10.37 -26.45
N LEU A 292 -2.90 -9.80 -26.52
CA LEU A 292 -3.46 -9.24 -27.75
C LEU A 292 -2.79 -7.91 -28.11
N PRO A 293 -2.18 -7.76 -29.30
CA PRO A 293 -1.59 -6.50 -29.75
C PRO A 293 -2.59 -5.36 -29.82
N GLU A 294 -3.83 -5.64 -30.25
CA GLU A 294 -4.93 -4.67 -30.33
C GLU A 294 -5.31 -4.10 -28.96
N VAL A 295 -5.31 -4.92 -27.91
CA VAL A 295 -5.54 -4.45 -26.52
C VAL A 295 -4.44 -3.50 -26.07
N ARG A 296 -3.17 -3.86 -26.32
CA ARG A 296 -2.03 -2.98 -25.98
C ARG A 296 -2.06 -1.67 -26.76
N GLN A 297 -2.45 -1.73 -28.03
CA GLN A 297 -2.57 -0.55 -28.90
C GLN A 297 -3.72 0.35 -28.45
N PHE A 298 -4.87 -0.23 -28.11
CA PHE A 298 -6.02 0.49 -27.57
C PHE A 298 -5.66 1.28 -26.30
N LEU A 299 -5.03 0.64 -25.32
CA LEU A 299 -4.60 1.31 -24.10
C LEU A 299 -3.56 2.40 -24.40
N HIS A 300 -2.56 2.12 -25.23
CA HIS A 300 -1.56 3.11 -25.65
C HIS A 300 -2.20 4.36 -26.27
N ASP A 301 -3.14 4.17 -27.22
CA ASP A 301 -3.79 5.28 -27.92
C ASP A 301 -4.72 6.08 -26.99
N MET A 302 -5.33 5.41 -26.02
CA MET A 302 -6.08 6.06 -24.94
C MET A 302 -5.19 6.99 -24.11
N TYR A 303 -4.02 6.53 -23.63
CA TYR A 303 -3.07 7.42 -22.94
C TYR A 303 -2.61 8.58 -23.82
N LYS A 304 -2.30 8.30 -25.10
CA LYS A 304 -1.90 9.35 -26.04
C LYS A 304 -2.97 10.43 -26.17
N LYS A 305 -4.23 10.04 -26.35
CA LYS A 305 -5.38 10.97 -26.42
C LYS A 305 -5.51 11.80 -25.15
N LEU A 306 -5.40 11.17 -23.97
CA LEU A 306 -5.43 11.88 -22.69
C LEU A 306 -4.27 12.87 -22.55
N LEU A 307 -3.05 12.48 -22.90
CA LEU A 307 -1.89 13.35 -22.82
C LEU A 307 -1.93 14.50 -23.82
N ASP A 308 -2.50 14.30 -25.01
CA ASP A 308 -2.69 15.38 -25.98
C ASP A 308 -3.75 16.40 -25.51
N GLU A 309 -4.79 15.95 -24.80
CA GLU A 309 -5.88 16.81 -24.31
C GLU A 309 -5.55 17.50 -22.99
N TYR A 310 -4.95 16.76 -22.05
CA TYR A 310 -4.76 17.18 -20.67
C TYR A 310 -3.28 17.40 -20.35
N ALA A 311 -2.99 18.51 -19.66
CA ALA A 311 -1.66 18.89 -19.24
C ALA A 311 -1.26 18.21 -17.91
N PHE A 312 -1.34 16.88 -17.86
CA PHE A 312 -0.81 16.10 -16.73
C PHE A 312 0.71 16.28 -16.59
N ASP A 313 1.20 16.19 -15.36
CA ASP A 313 2.63 16.22 -15.01
C ASP A 313 3.27 14.82 -15.13
N GLY A 314 2.46 13.78 -15.12
CA GLY A 314 2.90 12.40 -15.26
C GLY A 314 1.77 11.42 -15.47
N ILE A 315 2.15 10.16 -15.68
CA ILE A 315 1.23 9.03 -15.74
C ILE A 315 1.73 7.94 -14.80
N GLN A 316 0.79 7.22 -14.20
CA GLN A 316 1.05 6.06 -13.38
C GLN A 316 0.29 4.85 -13.90
N LEU A 317 1.06 3.83 -14.28
CA LEU A 317 0.55 2.54 -14.73
C LEU A 317 0.21 1.68 -13.50
N ASP A 318 -1.07 1.36 -13.31
CA ASP A 318 -1.53 0.44 -12.26
C ASP A 318 -2.25 -0.75 -12.89
N TYR A 319 -2.35 -1.86 -12.15
CA TYR A 319 -2.78 -3.15 -12.68
C TYR A 319 -2.06 -3.51 -13.99
N ILE A 320 -0.80 -3.09 -14.12
CA ILE A 320 0.11 -3.39 -15.23
C ILE A 320 0.64 -4.82 -15.10
N ARG A 321 -0.28 -5.78 -15.03
CA ARG A 321 -0.03 -7.17 -14.62
C ARG A 321 -1.19 -8.08 -15.04
N TYR A 322 -0.93 -9.38 -14.97
CA TYR A 322 -1.96 -10.41 -15.03
C TYR A 322 -2.59 -10.63 -13.64
N PRO A 323 -3.78 -11.25 -13.56
CA PRO A 323 -4.42 -11.60 -12.29
C PRO A 323 -3.56 -12.53 -11.41
N LEU A 324 -3.92 -12.62 -10.13
CA LEU A 324 -3.27 -13.53 -9.18
C LEU A 324 -3.32 -14.96 -9.71
N THR A 325 -2.16 -15.59 -9.84
CA THR A 325 -2.00 -16.97 -10.32
C THR A 325 -1.56 -17.90 -9.19
N PRO A 326 -2.49 -18.46 -8.38
CA PRO A 326 -2.14 -19.41 -7.33
C PRO A 326 -1.98 -20.85 -7.83
N SER A 327 -2.61 -21.19 -8.97
CA SER A 327 -2.58 -22.51 -9.60
C SER A 327 -2.73 -22.38 -11.12
N VAL A 328 -2.61 -23.49 -11.85
CA VAL A 328 -2.87 -23.53 -13.30
C VAL A 328 -4.33 -23.18 -13.61
N ASP A 329 -5.28 -23.77 -12.87
CA ASP A 329 -6.72 -23.61 -13.12
C ASP A 329 -7.25 -22.20 -12.77
N GLU A 330 -6.62 -21.53 -11.81
CA GLU A 330 -6.93 -20.13 -11.46
C GLU A 330 -6.09 -19.12 -12.27
N SER A 331 -5.38 -19.58 -13.30
CA SER A 331 -4.61 -18.73 -14.20
C SER A 331 -5.34 -18.42 -15.50
N VAL A 332 -4.93 -17.33 -16.15
CA VAL A 332 -5.47 -16.89 -17.45
C VAL A 332 -4.45 -16.99 -18.59
N GLY A 333 -4.93 -16.82 -19.81
CA GLY A 333 -4.17 -16.97 -21.05
C GLY A 333 -4.43 -18.31 -21.74
N PHE A 334 -5.61 -18.88 -21.51
CA PHE A 334 -6.08 -20.14 -22.11
C PHE A 334 -7.10 -19.92 -23.23
N ASP A 335 -7.32 -18.68 -23.67
CA ASP A 335 -8.02 -18.39 -24.92
C ASP A 335 -7.21 -18.88 -26.13
N ASP A 336 -7.89 -19.12 -27.25
CA ASP A 336 -7.28 -19.70 -28.45
C ASP A 336 -6.09 -18.86 -28.97
N TYR A 337 -6.18 -17.53 -28.90
CA TYR A 337 -5.09 -16.66 -29.33
C TYR A 337 -3.85 -16.87 -28.45
N SER A 338 -3.99 -16.77 -27.13
CA SER A 338 -2.86 -16.89 -26.19
C SER A 338 -2.20 -18.28 -26.27
N VAL A 339 -3.01 -19.34 -26.36
CA VAL A 339 -2.52 -20.72 -26.49
C VAL A 339 -1.71 -20.89 -27.78
N ASN A 340 -2.24 -20.44 -28.91
CA ASN A 340 -1.58 -20.57 -30.20
C ASN A 340 -0.30 -19.72 -30.26
N ALA A 341 -0.34 -18.47 -29.77
CA ALA A 341 0.82 -17.59 -29.75
C ALA A 341 1.95 -18.12 -28.84
N PHE A 342 1.60 -18.65 -27.67
CA PHE A 342 2.59 -19.28 -26.79
C PHE A 342 3.17 -20.55 -27.42
N MET A 343 2.32 -21.42 -27.98
CA MET A 343 2.73 -22.62 -28.69
C MET A 343 3.69 -22.29 -29.85
N GLU A 344 3.38 -21.28 -30.66
CA GLU A 344 4.23 -20.85 -31.77
C GLU A 344 5.62 -20.38 -31.28
N SER A 345 5.66 -19.64 -30.17
CA SER A 345 6.91 -19.10 -29.63
C SER A 345 7.78 -20.11 -28.87
N SER A 346 7.19 -21.19 -28.35
CA SER A 346 7.85 -22.09 -27.38
C SER A 346 7.82 -23.57 -27.76
N GLY A 347 6.92 -23.99 -28.65
CA GLY A 347 6.63 -25.39 -28.94
C GLY A 347 5.82 -26.11 -27.85
N ILE A 348 5.30 -25.40 -26.84
CA ILE A 348 4.59 -25.98 -25.70
C ILE A 348 3.08 -25.74 -25.82
N ASP A 349 2.29 -26.82 -25.72
CA ASP A 349 0.84 -26.69 -25.49
C ASP A 349 0.58 -26.45 -24.01
N ILE A 350 0.35 -25.19 -23.62
CA ILE A 350 0.09 -24.83 -22.23
C ILE A 350 -1.11 -25.57 -21.63
N ARG A 351 -2.07 -26.03 -22.45
CA ARG A 351 -3.25 -26.78 -21.96
C ARG A 351 -2.89 -28.15 -21.38
N THR A 352 -1.73 -28.69 -21.77
CA THR A 352 -1.20 -29.97 -21.28
C THR A 352 -0.45 -29.85 -19.96
N VAL A 353 -0.09 -28.63 -19.54
CA VAL A 353 0.57 -28.37 -18.25
C VAL A 353 -0.47 -28.40 -17.13
N LEU A 354 -0.17 -29.14 -16.06
CA LEU A 354 -1.09 -29.40 -14.94
C LEU A 354 -0.58 -28.92 -13.57
N THR A 355 0.67 -28.44 -13.49
CA THR A 355 1.30 -27.96 -12.26
C THR A 355 2.03 -26.64 -12.52
N THR A 356 2.10 -25.80 -11.49
CA THR A 356 2.89 -24.55 -11.53
C THR A 356 4.37 -24.77 -11.24
N ASP A 357 4.75 -25.97 -10.77
CA ASP A 357 6.13 -26.36 -10.44
C ASP A 357 6.78 -27.14 -11.59
N CYS A 358 6.94 -26.49 -12.74
CA CYS A 358 7.64 -27.06 -13.91
C CYS A 358 8.23 -25.95 -14.81
N ASP A 359 9.15 -26.34 -15.70
CA ASP A 359 9.83 -25.40 -16.62
C ASP A 359 8.87 -24.80 -17.65
N GLU A 360 7.94 -25.60 -18.14
CA GLU A 360 6.93 -25.19 -19.11
C GLU A 360 6.05 -24.08 -18.54
N TRP A 361 5.67 -24.20 -17.27
CA TRP A 361 4.92 -23.16 -16.57
C TRP A 361 5.76 -21.89 -16.38
N ARG A 362 7.02 -22.02 -15.97
CA ARG A 362 7.93 -20.87 -15.84
C ARG A 362 8.12 -20.13 -17.17
N ALA A 363 8.24 -20.87 -18.27
CA ALA A 363 8.30 -20.30 -19.61
C ALA A 363 7.01 -19.56 -19.98
N PHE A 364 5.84 -20.11 -19.64
CA PHE A 364 4.56 -19.43 -19.84
C PHE A 364 4.41 -18.15 -19.02
N LEU A 365 4.80 -18.16 -17.74
CA LEU A 365 4.82 -16.95 -16.91
C LEU A 365 5.72 -15.87 -17.49
N MET A 366 6.90 -16.24 -17.99
CA MET A 366 7.82 -15.30 -18.63
C MET A 366 7.25 -14.75 -19.95
N TRP A 367 6.60 -15.59 -20.76
CA TRP A 367 5.92 -15.15 -21.98
C TRP A 367 4.81 -14.13 -21.67
N ARG A 368 3.99 -14.38 -20.66
CA ARG A 368 2.98 -13.40 -20.18
C ARG A 368 3.62 -12.11 -19.69
N ALA A 369 4.69 -12.22 -18.89
CA ALA A 369 5.42 -11.05 -18.42
C ALA A 369 6.03 -10.23 -19.57
N ASN A 370 6.45 -10.88 -20.65
CA ASN A 370 6.95 -10.21 -21.86
C ASN A 370 5.85 -9.46 -22.62
N ASN A 371 4.61 -9.94 -22.61
CA ASN A 371 3.47 -9.22 -23.18
C ASN A 371 3.22 -7.89 -22.45
N VAL A 372 3.22 -7.92 -21.11
CA VAL A 372 3.13 -6.72 -20.27
C VAL A 372 4.36 -5.81 -20.48
N THR A 373 5.56 -6.39 -20.51
CA THR A 373 6.81 -5.66 -20.72
C THR A 373 6.84 -4.93 -22.07
N THR A 374 6.27 -5.54 -23.11
CA THR A 374 6.10 -4.91 -24.43
C THR A 374 5.24 -3.66 -24.33
N TYR A 375 4.12 -3.73 -23.60
CA TYR A 375 3.26 -2.58 -23.37
C TYR A 375 3.96 -1.48 -22.54
N VAL A 376 4.67 -1.84 -21.46
CA VAL A 376 5.45 -0.86 -20.68
C VAL A 376 6.50 -0.15 -21.55
N LYS A 377 7.15 -0.87 -22.47
CA LYS A 377 8.08 -0.25 -23.44
C LYS A 377 7.37 0.73 -24.38
N MET A 378 6.16 0.40 -24.85
CA MET A 378 5.34 1.32 -25.64
C MET A 378 5.04 2.61 -24.86
N MET A 379 4.65 2.47 -23.58
CA MET A 379 4.38 3.61 -22.70
C MET A 379 5.62 4.47 -22.43
N TYR A 380 6.78 3.83 -22.23
CA TYR A 380 8.05 4.53 -22.15
C TYR A 380 8.33 5.33 -23.42
N ASP A 381 8.24 4.73 -24.60
CA ASP A 381 8.49 5.42 -25.87
C ASP A 381 7.54 6.60 -26.09
N LEU A 382 6.27 6.44 -25.72
CA LEU A 382 5.27 7.51 -25.73
C LEU A 382 5.71 8.67 -24.84
N VAL A 383 6.03 8.41 -23.57
CA VAL A 383 6.50 9.44 -22.62
C VAL A 383 7.78 10.12 -23.10
N GLN A 384 8.74 9.36 -23.62
CA GLN A 384 9.97 9.91 -24.18
C GLN A 384 9.70 10.84 -25.38
N SER A 385 8.66 10.57 -26.18
CA SER A 385 8.27 11.45 -27.28
C SER A 385 7.79 12.82 -26.80
N TYR A 386 7.03 12.86 -25.69
CA TYR A 386 6.60 14.11 -25.04
C TYR A 386 7.75 14.83 -24.34
N LYS A 387 8.66 14.10 -23.67
CA LYS A 387 9.88 14.71 -23.11
C LYS A 387 10.72 15.41 -24.19
N LYS A 388 10.88 14.78 -25.36
CA LYS A 388 11.58 15.38 -26.51
C LYS A 388 10.88 16.60 -27.10
N SER A 389 9.55 16.68 -26.99
CA SER A 389 8.78 17.86 -27.44
C SER A 389 8.67 18.95 -26.36
N GLY A 390 9.37 18.81 -25.23
CA GLY A 390 9.44 19.82 -24.17
C GLY A 390 8.41 19.67 -23.05
N ARG A 391 7.71 18.53 -22.98
CA ARG A 391 6.79 18.20 -21.88
C ARG A 391 7.44 17.16 -20.95
N PRO A 392 8.02 17.57 -19.81
CA PRO A 392 8.71 16.66 -18.90
C PRO A 392 7.70 15.82 -18.09
N LEU A 393 7.19 14.75 -18.71
CA LEU A 393 6.24 13.84 -18.08
C LEU A 393 6.94 12.80 -17.21
N THR A 394 6.45 12.54 -16.00
CA THR A 394 6.89 11.41 -15.17
C THR A 394 6.19 10.12 -15.58
N LEU A 395 6.92 9.00 -15.68
CA LEU A 395 6.37 7.65 -15.84
C LEU A 395 6.64 6.82 -14.59
N SER A 396 5.57 6.40 -13.91
CA SER A 396 5.66 5.58 -12.70
C SER A 396 4.73 4.37 -12.73
N THR A 397 4.89 3.45 -11.77
CA THR A 397 4.01 2.29 -11.64
C THR A 397 3.91 1.79 -10.20
N ALA A 398 2.74 1.28 -9.82
CA ALA A 398 2.52 0.57 -8.55
C ALA A 398 3.00 -0.89 -8.64
N VAL A 399 3.78 -1.33 -7.64
CA VAL A 399 4.44 -2.66 -7.68
C VAL A 399 4.28 -3.44 -6.37
N PHE A 400 4.33 -4.77 -6.49
CA PHE A 400 4.51 -5.66 -5.35
C PHE A 400 6.00 -5.70 -4.97
N GLY A 401 6.30 -5.61 -3.68
CA GLY A 401 7.66 -5.33 -3.22
C GLY A 401 8.69 -6.42 -3.54
N ASN A 402 8.28 -7.69 -3.56
CA ASN A 402 9.15 -8.79 -3.98
C ASN A 402 9.03 -9.02 -5.50
N PRO A 403 10.10 -8.79 -6.31
CA PRO A 403 10.02 -8.93 -7.76
C PRO A 403 9.82 -10.38 -8.23
N ASP A 404 10.33 -11.36 -7.49
CA ASP A 404 10.17 -12.77 -7.84
C ASP A 404 8.71 -13.19 -7.65
N GLU A 405 8.07 -12.74 -6.57
CA GLU A 405 6.64 -12.95 -6.35
C GLU A 405 5.79 -12.16 -7.34
N ALA A 406 6.15 -10.90 -7.63
CA ALA A 406 5.47 -10.08 -8.62
C ALA A 406 5.49 -10.75 -10.01
N LEU A 407 6.64 -11.30 -10.41
CA LEU A 407 6.77 -12.05 -11.66
C LEU A 407 5.97 -13.36 -11.61
N ARG A 408 6.17 -14.17 -10.56
CA ARG A 408 5.59 -15.52 -10.48
C ARG A 408 4.07 -15.52 -10.33
N LEU A 409 3.54 -14.63 -9.49
CA LEU A 409 2.11 -14.59 -9.14
C LEU A 409 1.31 -13.63 -10.01
N LYS A 410 1.94 -12.62 -10.61
CA LYS A 410 1.26 -11.54 -11.34
C LYS A 410 1.83 -11.27 -12.74
N SER A 411 2.89 -11.96 -13.14
CA SER A 411 3.60 -11.68 -14.40
C SER A 411 4.03 -10.20 -14.54
N GLN A 412 4.32 -9.54 -13.41
CA GLN A 412 4.76 -8.14 -13.34
C GLN A 412 6.29 -8.09 -13.22
N ASN A 413 6.99 -7.86 -14.34
CA ASN A 413 8.47 -7.84 -14.37
C ASN A 413 9.05 -6.44 -14.17
N TRP A 414 8.65 -5.78 -13.08
CA TRP A 414 9.07 -4.40 -12.81
C TRP A 414 10.58 -4.26 -12.63
N LEU A 415 11.28 -5.31 -12.17
CA LEU A 415 12.73 -5.32 -12.05
C LEU A 415 13.42 -5.16 -13.42
N LEU A 416 12.90 -5.81 -14.47
CA LEU A 416 13.41 -5.64 -15.83
C LEU A 416 13.19 -4.21 -16.34
N TRP A 417 12.02 -3.63 -16.09
CA TRP A 417 11.69 -2.26 -16.51
C TRP A 417 12.62 -1.25 -15.83
N CYS A 418 12.90 -1.44 -14.55
CA CYS A 418 13.86 -0.65 -13.79
C CYS A 418 15.29 -0.79 -14.33
N LYS A 419 15.76 -2.02 -14.59
CA LYS A 419 17.10 -2.27 -15.16
C LYS A 419 17.29 -1.62 -16.53
N ASN A 420 16.24 -1.53 -17.32
CA ASN A 420 16.26 -0.89 -18.63
C ASN A 420 16.09 0.65 -18.58
N GLY A 421 15.87 1.23 -17.39
CA GLY A 421 15.65 2.66 -17.22
C GLY A 421 14.34 3.15 -17.86
N TRP A 422 13.30 2.30 -17.86
CA TRP A 422 12.01 2.64 -18.47
C TRP A 422 11.02 3.32 -17.53
N LEU A 423 11.35 3.44 -16.25
CA LEU A 423 10.52 4.07 -15.22
C LEU A 423 11.32 5.17 -14.54
N ASP A 424 10.69 6.31 -14.30
CA ASP A 424 11.28 7.41 -13.54
C ASP A 424 11.24 7.11 -12.02
N CYS A 425 10.19 6.41 -11.56
CA CYS A 425 10.06 5.93 -10.18
C CYS A 425 9.10 4.74 -10.07
N ILE A 426 9.17 4.01 -8.95
CA ILE A 426 8.24 2.94 -8.59
C ILE A 426 7.50 3.27 -7.29
N TYR A 427 6.31 2.71 -7.14
CA TYR A 427 5.46 2.85 -5.97
C TYR A 427 5.18 1.48 -5.33
N PRO A 428 6.09 0.94 -4.50
CA PRO A 428 5.84 -0.32 -3.84
C PRO A 428 4.72 -0.23 -2.81
N MET A 429 3.80 -1.18 -2.84
CA MET A 429 2.64 -1.21 -1.96
C MET A 429 2.96 -1.91 -0.63
N ALA A 430 3.71 -1.26 0.26
CA ALA A 430 4.03 -1.76 1.60
C ALA A 430 2.86 -1.53 2.58
N TYR A 431 1.71 -2.13 2.24
CA TYR A 431 0.43 -1.96 2.94
C TYR A 431 0.38 -2.82 4.20
N LEU A 432 1.16 -2.42 5.20
CA LEU A 432 1.39 -3.14 6.45
C LEU A 432 0.90 -2.35 7.67
N ASN A 433 0.71 -3.06 8.78
CA ASN A 433 0.12 -2.50 10.00
C ASN A 433 1.14 -1.87 10.95
N ASP A 434 2.42 -2.11 10.75
CA ASP A 434 3.48 -1.74 11.70
C ASP A 434 4.65 -1.08 10.96
N ALA A 435 5.13 0.04 11.50
CA ALA A 435 6.24 0.78 10.90
C ALA A 435 7.54 -0.04 10.79
N GLY A 436 7.77 -1.00 11.70
CA GLY A 436 8.93 -1.89 11.62
C GLY A 436 8.84 -2.88 10.45
N ASP A 437 7.65 -3.40 10.16
CA ASP A 437 7.45 -4.27 8.99
C ASP A 437 7.50 -3.48 7.68
N VAL A 438 6.93 -2.27 7.65
CA VAL A 438 7.12 -1.31 6.54
C VAL A 438 8.61 -1.08 6.31
N TYR A 439 9.38 -0.78 7.37
CA TYR A 439 10.83 -0.59 7.25
C TYR A 439 11.52 -1.82 6.62
N LYS A 440 11.23 -3.04 7.09
CA LYS A 440 11.85 -4.27 6.58
C LYS A 440 11.57 -4.47 5.10
N GLU A 441 10.31 -4.33 4.69
CA GLU A 441 9.91 -4.52 3.29
C GLU A 441 10.56 -3.47 2.38
N ILE A 442 10.47 -2.18 2.74
CA ILE A 442 11.09 -1.10 1.96
C ILE A 442 12.61 -1.24 1.94
N LYS A 443 13.25 -1.55 3.07
CA LYS A 443 14.71 -1.68 3.15
C LYS A 443 15.22 -2.82 2.28
N TYR A 444 14.53 -3.96 2.30
CA TYR A 444 14.83 -5.07 1.39
C TYR A 444 14.78 -4.62 -0.07
N MET A 445 13.76 -3.86 -0.47
CA MET A 445 13.67 -3.36 -1.83
C MET A 445 14.78 -2.37 -2.19
N VAL A 446 15.07 -1.41 -1.31
CA VAL A 446 16.11 -0.40 -1.54
C VAL A 446 17.49 -1.06 -1.66
N ASP A 447 17.80 -2.02 -0.77
CA ASP A 447 19.10 -2.69 -0.76
C ASP A 447 19.33 -3.59 -1.99
N ASN A 448 18.28 -4.21 -2.52
CA ASN A 448 18.40 -5.16 -3.62
C ASN A 448 18.09 -4.54 -4.99
N TYR A 449 17.33 -3.44 -5.03
CA TYR A 449 16.75 -2.89 -6.27
C TYR A 449 16.80 -1.35 -6.37
N GLY A 450 17.62 -0.66 -5.56
CA GLY A 450 17.68 0.81 -5.44
C GLY A 450 18.15 1.63 -6.66
N ASN A 451 18.14 1.05 -7.87
CA ASN A 451 18.51 1.76 -9.10
C ASN A 451 17.41 2.72 -9.62
N VAL A 452 16.20 2.63 -9.07
CA VAL A 452 15.06 3.49 -9.42
C VAL A 452 14.48 4.09 -8.14
N PRO A 453 14.13 5.39 -8.12
CA PRO A 453 13.49 6.02 -6.98
C PRO A 453 12.27 5.23 -6.47
N ASN A 454 12.27 4.96 -5.17
CA ASN A 454 11.22 4.25 -4.45
C ASN A 454 10.34 5.27 -3.72
N ILE A 455 9.09 5.42 -4.17
CA ILE A 455 8.06 6.20 -3.50
C ILE A 455 7.17 5.24 -2.74
N SER A 456 7.48 5.00 -1.47
CA SER A 456 6.88 3.90 -0.72
C SER A 456 5.40 4.16 -0.45
N GLY A 457 4.54 3.28 -0.97
CA GLY A 457 3.11 3.27 -0.75
C GLY A 457 2.78 2.72 0.64
N ILE A 458 2.08 3.50 1.44
CA ILE A 458 1.65 3.16 2.80
C ILE A 458 0.15 3.45 2.98
N CYS A 459 -0.52 2.66 3.80
CA CYS A 459 -1.99 2.74 3.97
C CYS A 459 -2.46 2.68 5.44
N PRO A 460 -1.80 3.36 6.39
CA PRO A 460 -2.14 3.22 7.81
C PRO A 460 -3.61 3.58 8.09
N MET A 461 -4.20 4.45 7.28
CA MET A 461 -5.58 4.89 7.45
C MET A 461 -6.62 3.98 6.85
N TYR A 462 -6.29 3.40 5.71
CA TYR A 462 -7.12 2.38 5.11
C TYR A 462 -7.25 1.17 6.06
N HIS A 463 -6.22 0.91 6.87
CA HIS A 463 -6.22 -0.13 7.91
C HIS A 463 -6.73 0.37 9.27
N HIS A 464 -7.22 1.60 9.38
CA HIS A 464 -7.73 2.20 10.62
C HIS A 464 -6.74 2.15 11.79
N LEU A 465 -5.45 2.31 11.50
CA LEU A 465 -4.40 2.34 12.52
C LEU A 465 -4.46 3.63 13.34
N PRO A 466 -3.88 3.63 14.56
CA PRO A 466 -3.72 4.85 15.35
C PRO A 466 -3.02 5.96 14.57
N LEU A 467 -3.41 7.20 14.83
CA LEU A 467 -2.93 8.42 14.15
C LEU A 467 -1.40 8.46 14.00
N ILE A 468 -0.70 8.12 15.09
CA ILE A 468 0.76 8.12 15.21
C ILE A 468 1.45 7.20 14.19
N GLU A 469 0.80 6.12 13.77
CA GLU A 469 1.35 5.19 12.78
C GLU A 469 1.55 5.85 11.43
N THR A 470 0.76 6.88 11.09
CA THR A 470 1.01 7.68 9.87
C THR A 470 2.40 8.30 9.89
N THR A 471 2.80 8.87 11.02
CA THR A 471 4.13 9.51 11.18
C THR A 471 5.23 8.45 11.25
N LYS A 472 5.03 7.39 12.03
CA LYS A 472 6.02 6.31 12.17
C LYS A 472 6.29 5.59 10.85
N GLN A 473 5.27 5.32 10.03
CA GLN A 473 5.46 4.67 8.74
C GLN A 473 6.19 5.56 7.74
N VAL A 474 5.96 6.89 7.76
CA VAL A 474 6.77 7.84 6.97
C VAL A 474 8.24 7.82 7.43
N GLU A 475 8.49 7.85 8.73
CA GLU A 475 9.85 7.76 9.30
C GLU A 475 10.52 6.42 8.95
N ALA A 476 9.78 5.31 8.98
CA ALA A 476 10.25 4.00 8.58
C ALA A 476 10.64 3.95 7.10
N CYS A 477 9.82 4.50 6.20
CA CYS A 477 10.16 4.60 4.78
C CYS A 477 11.46 5.39 4.57
N ARG A 478 11.61 6.53 5.25
CA ARG A 478 12.82 7.35 5.18
C ARG A 478 14.05 6.64 5.72
N ALA A 479 13.94 6.00 6.88
CA ALA A 479 15.01 5.22 7.47
C ALA A 479 15.41 4.04 6.57
N ALA A 480 14.46 3.47 5.84
CA ALA A 480 14.69 2.41 4.88
C ALA A 480 15.38 2.87 3.58
N GLY A 481 15.51 4.18 3.37
CA GLY A 481 16.14 4.78 2.19
C GLY A 481 15.18 5.13 1.05
N ALA A 482 13.85 5.17 1.31
CA ALA A 482 12.88 5.63 0.32
C ALA A 482 13.15 7.09 -0.10
N THR A 483 12.92 7.36 -1.39
CA THR A 483 13.06 8.71 -1.95
C THR A 483 11.82 9.56 -1.71
N GLY A 484 10.67 8.94 -1.45
CA GLY A 484 9.43 9.60 -1.06
C GLY A 484 8.40 8.62 -0.50
N VAL A 485 7.21 9.13 -0.21
CA VAL A 485 6.08 8.36 0.34
C VAL A 485 4.80 8.64 -0.43
N ALA A 486 3.90 7.66 -0.49
CA ALA A 486 2.59 7.80 -1.08
C ALA A 486 1.51 7.20 -0.18
N PHE A 487 0.43 7.93 0.08
CA PHE A 487 -0.68 7.42 0.89
C PHE A 487 -1.76 6.77 0.02
N PHE A 488 -2.16 5.55 0.38
CA PHE A 488 -3.38 4.91 -0.12
C PHE A 488 -4.45 4.93 0.98
N GLU A 489 -5.51 5.74 0.88
CA GLU A 489 -5.79 6.73 -0.17
C GLU A 489 -6.45 7.99 0.40
N SER A 490 -6.50 9.05 -0.40
CA SER A 490 -6.93 10.40 -0.03
C SER A 490 -8.21 10.54 0.81
N ARG A 491 -9.25 9.72 0.59
CA ARG A 491 -10.54 9.78 1.34
C ARG A 491 -10.39 9.27 2.76
N THR A 492 -9.38 8.44 3.01
CA THR A 492 -9.04 7.98 4.36
C THR A 492 -8.12 8.96 5.09
N LEU A 493 -7.58 9.96 4.39
CA LEU A 493 -6.68 10.97 4.95
C LEU A 493 -7.49 12.16 5.50
N ASN A 494 -7.75 12.18 6.80
CA ASN A 494 -8.58 13.22 7.43
C ASN A 494 -7.78 14.48 7.81
N ASN A 495 -8.48 15.52 8.27
CA ASN A 495 -7.86 16.82 8.59
C ASN A 495 -6.91 16.77 9.80
N GLU A 496 -7.23 15.96 10.82
CA GLU A 496 -6.36 15.80 11.98
C GLU A 496 -5.01 15.20 11.58
N GLN A 497 -5.03 14.25 10.66
CA GLN A 497 -3.82 13.65 10.12
C GLN A 497 -2.98 14.59 9.29
N LEU A 498 -3.62 15.33 8.37
CA LEU A 498 -2.93 16.31 7.55
C LEU A 498 -2.24 17.35 8.44
N GLU A 499 -2.89 17.75 9.54
CA GLU A 499 -2.29 18.62 10.53
C GLU A 499 -1.08 17.98 11.22
N LYS A 500 -1.18 16.71 11.67
CA LYS A 500 -0.03 16.01 12.29
C LYS A 500 1.13 15.82 11.33
N LEU A 501 0.85 15.48 10.07
CA LEU A 501 1.86 15.39 9.01
C LEU A 501 2.55 16.75 8.83
N LYS A 502 1.76 17.82 8.68
CA LYS A 502 2.25 19.19 8.45
C LYS A 502 3.15 19.71 9.56
N ILE A 503 2.75 19.54 10.82
CA ILE A 503 3.56 20.03 11.95
C ILE A 503 4.80 19.14 12.20
N GLY A 504 4.75 17.88 11.75
CA GLY A 504 5.78 16.88 11.95
C GLY A 504 6.56 16.54 10.69
N VAL A 505 6.41 15.32 10.18
CA VAL A 505 7.25 14.78 9.10
C VAL A 505 7.23 15.59 7.81
N PHE A 506 6.14 16.31 7.51
CA PHE A 506 6.00 17.14 6.31
C PHE A 506 6.30 18.62 6.54
N ARG A 507 6.77 19.00 7.73
CA ARG A 507 7.27 20.34 8.00
C ARG A 507 8.42 20.67 7.03
N GLU A 508 8.33 21.85 6.43
CA GLU A 508 9.37 22.40 5.53
C GLU A 508 10.13 23.56 6.16
#